data_AF-A0A3M7R856-F1
#
_entry.id   AF-A0A3M7R856-F1
#
_cell.length_a   1.000
_cell.length_b   1.000
_cell.length_c   1.000
_cell.angle_alpha   90.00
_cell.angle_beta   90.00
_cell.angle_gamma   90.00
#
_symmetry.space_group_name_H-M   'P 1'
#
loop_
_entity.id
_entity.type
_entity.pdbx_description
1 polymer ?
#
loop_
_entity_poly.entity_id
_entity_poly.type
_entity_poly.pdbx_seq_one_letter_code
_entity_poly.pdbx_strand_id
1 'polypeptide(L)'
;MSSLEQFFRSDKKILWLVADYICDLTRIKFIRDGMWVQDIKSTSKKYFNSIKFIFDIASVIPIDILQILVGIFPLLRLNRWLKVNSLWEFFDRWDRSVQSYAFLVRLIRLFVYLQIVVHLYACTYFKISLWETRNYQINNEWVYNFKDSHINNYVYSYLFGLKTASTIGNNPQP
;
A
#
# COMPACT_ATOMS: atom_id res chain seq x y z
N MET A 1 28.32 -12.56 19.13
CA MET A 1 28.51 -12.14 17.71
C MET A 1 27.18 -11.81 16.99
N SER A 2 26.02 -12.26 17.48
CA SER A 2 24.69 -11.98 16.90
C SER A 2 24.11 -10.59 17.23
N SER A 3 24.47 -9.99 18.37
CA SER A 3 23.92 -8.70 18.83
C SER A 3 24.48 -7.49 18.08
N LEU A 4 25.79 -7.47 17.80
CA LEU A 4 26.44 -6.41 17.01
C LEU A 4 26.00 -6.43 15.54
N GLU A 5 25.82 -7.61 14.96
CA GLU A 5 25.24 -7.78 13.61
C GLU A 5 23.78 -7.26 13.53
N GLN A 6 22.98 -7.49 14.58
CA GLN A 6 21.63 -6.92 14.68
C GLN A 6 21.65 -5.41 14.83
N PHE A 7 22.59 -4.85 15.59
CA PHE A 7 22.75 -3.40 15.75
C PHE A 7 23.16 -2.73 14.42
N PHE A 8 24.22 -3.21 13.76
CA PHE A 8 24.65 -2.70 12.45
C PHE A 8 23.58 -2.86 11.36
N ARG A 9 22.80 -3.94 11.39
CA ARG A 9 21.66 -4.14 10.47
C ARG A 9 20.52 -3.16 10.77
N SER A 10 20.38 -2.70 12.00
CA SER A 10 19.37 -1.72 12.41
C SER A 10 19.77 -0.31 11.97
N ASP A 11 21.02 0.08 12.17
CA ASP A 11 21.54 1.39 11.75
C ASP A 11 21.48 1.58 10.24
N LYS A 12 21.84 0.55 9.47
CA LYS A 12 21.74 0.58 7.99
C LYS A 12 20.29 0.70 7.51
N LYS A 13 19.33 0.11 8.23
CA LYS A 13 17.89 0.25 7.91
C LYS A 13 17.38 1.66 8.23
N ILE A 14 17.80 2.23 9.35
CA ILE A 14 17.45 3.60 9.75
C ILE A 14 18.01 4.58 8.73
N LEU A 15 19.28 4.43 8.34
CA LEU A 15 19.92 5.26 7.32
C LEU A 15 19.18 5.18 5.98
N TRP A 16 18.78 3.98 5.57
CA TRP A 16 18.02 3.76 4.34
C TRP A 16 16.62 4.37 4.40
N LEU A 17 15.93 4.26 5.55
CA LEU A 17 14.63 4.90 5.78
C LEU A 17 14.72 6.43 5.76
N VAL A 18 15.75 7.01 6.39
CA VAL A 18 15.98 8.46 6.39
C VAL A 18 16.29 8.94 4.96
N ALA A 19 17.10 8.20 4.21
CA ALA A 19 17.38 8.51 2.80
C ALA A 19 16.11 8.45 1.93
N ASP A 20 15.25 7.44 2.13
CA ASP A 20 13.95 7.30 1.45
C ASP A 20 13.05 8.52 1.75
N TYR A 21 12.97 8.95 3.03
CA TYR A 21 12.22 10.13 3.46
C TYR A 21 12.75 11.44 2.86
N ILE A 22 14.06 11.64 2.83
CA ILE A 22 14.69 12.84 2.24
C ILE A 22 14.43 12.87 0.72
N CYS A 23 14.53 11.73 0.04
CA CYS A 23 14.18 11.63 -1.37
C CYS A 23 12.71 11.95 -1.64
N ASP A 24 11.78 11.42 -0.83
CA ASP A 24 10.35 11.68 -1.02
C ASP A 24 9.98 13.14 -0.72
N LEU A 25 10.59 13.76 0.28
CA LEU A 25 10.41 15.20 0.59
C LEU A 25 10.96 16.10 -0.52
N THR A 26 12.10 15.76 -1.10
CA THR A 26 12.73 16.54 -2.17
C THR A 26 12.05 16.34 -3.54
N ARG A 27 11.22 15.30 -3.70
CA ARG A 27 10.53 14.98 -4.95
C ARG A 27 9.17 15.65 -5.12
N ILE A 28 8.74 16.50 -4.19
CA ILE A 28 7.49 17.27 -4.31
C ILE A 28 7.72 18.40 -5.32
N LYS A 29 7.64 18.09 -6.62
CA LYS A 29 7.60 19.09 -7.69
C LYS A 29 6.17 19.22 -8.20
N PHE A 30 5.62 20.43 -8.12
CA PHE A 30 4.25 20.74 -8.50
C PHE A 30 4.18 21.22 -9.95
N ILE A 31 3.27 20.68 -10.75
CA ILE A 31 2.97 21.12 -12.13
C ILE A 31 1.57 21.72 -12.14
N ARG A 32 1.45 22.99 -12.54
CA ARG A 32 0.18 23.68 -12.76
C ARG A 32 0.07 24.06 -14.23
N ASP A 33 -1.00 23.66 -14.89
CA ASP A 33 -1.29 23.99 -16.29
C ASP A 33 -0.14 23.72 -17.28
N GLY A 34 0.61 22.64 -17.07
CA GLY A 34 1.70 22.21 -17.96
C GLY A 34 3.02 22.97 -17.80
N MET A 35 3.12 23.92 -16.87
CA MET A 35 4.36 24.65 -16.58
C MET A 35 4.82 24.43 -15.12
N TRP A 36 6.13 24.43 -14.93
CA TRP A 36 6.74 24.41 -13.60
C TRP A 36 6.48 25.75 -12.91
N VAL A 37 5.75 25.74 -11.80
CA VAL A 37 5.44 26.97 -11.07
C VAL A 37 6.63 27.36 -10.21
N GLN A 38 7.26 28.49 -10.53
CA GLN A 38 8.38 29.06 -9.77
C GLN A 38 7.91 30.01 -8.64
N ASP A 39 6.63 30.43 -8.64
CA ASP A 39 6.07 31.34 -7.63
C ASP A 39 5.47 30.62 -6.42
N ILE A 40 6.23 30.65 -5.33
CA ILE A 40 5.96 29.95 -4.06
C ILE A 40 4.82 30.59 -3.26
N LYS A 41 4.69 31.93 -3.30
CA LYS A 41 3.85 32.70 -2.36
C LYS A 41 2.34 32.61 -2.63
N SER A 42 1.92 32.62 -3.90
CA SER A 42 0.49 32.55 -4.28
C SER A 42 -0.04 31.11 -4.29
N THR A 43 0.83 30.14 -4.58
CA THR A 43 0.51 28.70 -4.62
C THR A 43 0.35 28.11 -3.23
N SER A 44 1.21 28.53 -2.28
CA SER A 44 1.18 28.09 -0.88
C SER A 44 -0.22 28.27 -0.24
N LYS A 45 -0.81 29.47 -0.32
CA LYS A 45 -2.09 29.78 0.35
C LYS A 45 -3.28 28.94 -0.15
N LYS A 46 -3.29 28.55 -1.43
CA LYS A 46 -4.33 27.70 -2.03
C LYS A 46 -4.07 26.20 -1.80
N TYR A 47 -2.81 25.83 -1.64
CA TYR A 47 -2.36 24.47 -1.33
C TYR A 47 -2.64 24.08 0.13
N PHE A 48 -2.36 24.97 1.10
CA PHE A 48 -2.66 24.75 2.52
C PHE A 48 -4.16 24.53 2.81
N ASN A 49 -5.04 25.09 1.98
CA ASN A 49 -6.50 24.89 2.08
C ASN A 49 -7.03 23.69 1.26
N SER A 50 -6.17 22.98 0.54
CA SER A 50 -6.59 21.82 -0.24
C SER A 50 -6.50 20.55 0.59
N ILE A 51 -7.54 19.71 0.50
CA ILE A 51 -7.57 18.36 1.07
C ILE A 51 -6.37 17.53 0.58
N LYS A 52 -5.85 17.82 -0.62
CA LYS A 52 -4.64 17.18 -1.18
C LYS A 52 -3.40 17.37 -0.31
N PHE A 53 -3.23 18.56 0.28
CA PHE A 53 -2.10 18.84 1.16
C PHE A 53 -2.18 18.05 2.46
N ILE A 54 -3.38 17.88 3.01
CA ILE A 54 -3.61 17.07 4.21
C ILE A 54 -3.28 15.60 3.92
N PHE A 55 -3.68 15.04 2.77
CA PHE A 55 -3.33 13.67 2.40
C PHE A 55 -1.85 13.48 2.07
N ASP A 56 -1.22 14.43 1.38
CA ASP A 56 0.23 14.41 1.11
C ASP A 56 1.00 14.44 2.43
N ILE A 57 0.65 15.36 3.34
CA ILE A 57 1.25 15.43 4.67
C ILE A 57 0.92 14.19 5.49
N ALA A 58 -0.31 13.68 5.49
CA ALA A 58 -0.65 12.47 6.25
C ALA A 58 0.11 11.22 5.75
N SER A 59 0.41 11.16 4.45
CA SER A 59 1.22 10.09 3.86
C SER A 59 2.72 10.20 4.20
N VAL A 60 3.20 11.43 4.42
CA VAL A 60 4.57 11.74 4.83
C VAL A 60 4.70 11.83 6.36
N ILE A 61 3.60 11.95 7.10
CA ILE A 61 3.63 12.03 8.56
C ILE A 61 4.05 10.66 9.09
N PRO A 62 5.06 10.65 9.98
CA PRO A 62 5.94 9.52 10.14
C PRO A 62 5.37 8.64 11.24
N ILE A 63 4.36 7.84 10.89
CA ILE A 63 3.94 6.71 11.73
C ILE A 63 5.06 5.64 11.79
N ASP A 64 6.07 5.75 10.93
CA ASP A 64 7.34 5.02 11.03
C ASP A 64 8.19 5.44 12.25
N ILE A 65 8.09 6.68 12.77
CA ILE A 65 8.78 7.07 14.03
C ILE A 65 8.15 6.33 15.22
N LEU A 66 6.83 6.09 15.17
CA LEU A 66 6.15 5.25 16.16
C LEU A 66 6.59 3.77 16.09
N GLN A 67 7.06 3.26 14.93
CA GLN A 67 7.66 1.92 14.85
C GLN A 67 8.95 1.79 15.65
N ILE A 68 9.72 2.88 15.82
CA ILE A 68 10.93 2.88 16.65
C ILE A 68 10.58 2.68 18.13
N LEU A 69 9.42 3.20 18.57
CA LEU A 69 8.98 3.13 19.97
C LEU A 69 8.23 1.84 20.31
N VAL A 70 7.41 1.33 19.38
CA VAL A 70 6.45 0.23 19.63
C VAL A 70 6.93 -1.12 19.07
N GLY A 71 7.86 -1.12 18.11
CA GLY A 71 8.36 -2.32 17.41
C GLY A 71 7.94 -2.37 15.94
N ILE A 72 8.53 -3.29 15.17
CA ILE A 72 8.28 -3.41 13.71
C ILE A 72 6.87 -3.99 13.47
N PHE A 73 5.87 -3.12 13.41
CA PHE A 73 4.51 -3.49 13.01
C PHE A 73 4.30 -3.17 11.52
N PRO A 74 4.16 -4.19 10.64
CA PRO A 74 3.94 -3.95 9.20
C PRO A 74 2.59 -3.29 8.88
N LEU A 75 1.66 -3.20 9.84
CA LEU A 75 0.42 -2.44 9.74
C LEU A 75 0.65 -0.93 9.72
N LEU A 76 1.71 -0.45 10.38
CA LEU A 76 2.05 0.98 10.45
C LEU A 76 2.55 1.53 9.10
N ARG A 77 2.92 0.65 8.16
CA ARG A 77 3.28 1.02 6.77
C ARG A 77 2.07 1.23 5.85
N LEU A 78 0.84 0.96 6.32
CA LEU A 78 -0.38 1.20 5.54
C LEU A 78 -0.58 2.69 5.23
N ASN A 79 0.08 3.61 5.95
CA ASN A 79 0.07 5.04 5.61
C ASN A 79 0.53 5.34 4.18
N ARG A 80 1.39 4.50 3.58
CA ARG A 80 1.81 4.67 2.18
C ARG A 80 0.68 4.42 1.17
N TRP A 81 -0.39 3.72 1.56
CA TRP A 81 -1.58 3.52 0.74
C TRP A 81 -2.45 4.79 0.62
N LEU A 82 -2.25 5.80 1.47
CA LEU A 82 -2.95 7.09 1.36
C LEU A 82 -2.58 7.85 0.07
N LYS A 83 -1.50 7.44 -0.60
CA LYS A 83 -1.06 7.99 -1.90
C LYS A 83 -1.89 7.47 -3.09
N VAL A 84 -2.97 6.70 -2.88
CA VAL A 84 -3.90 6.26 -3.95
C VAL A 84 -4.45 7.45 -4.76
N ASN A 85 -4.59 8.63 -4.16
CA ASN A 85 -4.97 9.85 -4.89
C ASN A 85 -3.99 10.18 -6.03
N SER A 86 -2.68 9.93 -5.85
CA SER A 86 -1.68 10.13 -6.90
C SER A 86 -1.83 9.10 -8.03
N LEU A 87 -2.33 7.89 -7.75
CA LEU A 87 -2.62 6.90 -8.78
C LEU A 87 -3.82 7.36 -9.63
N TRP A 88 -4.85 7.93 -9.01
CA TRP A 88 -6.00 8.48 -9.74
C TRP A 88 -5.58 9.62 -10.66
N GLU A 89 -4.76 10.57 -10.16
CA GLU A 89 -4.22 11.64 -10.99
C GLU A 89 -3.35 11.13 -12.15
N PHE A 90 -2.59 10.05 -11.92
CA PHE A 90 -1.83 9.40 -12.97
C PHE A 90 -2.74 8.78 -14.03
N PHE A 91 -3.78 8.05 -13.64
CA PHE A 91 -4.74 7.48 -14.59
C PHE A 91 -5.50 8.57 -15.36
N ASP A 92 -5.86 9.69 -14.73
CA ASP A 92 -6.54 10.82 -15.38
C ASP A 92 -5.63 11.54 -16.39
N ARG A 93 -4.32 11.60 -16.12
CA ARG A 93 -3.33 12.13 -17.07
C ARG A 93 -3.07 11.14 -18.20
N TRP A 94 -3.01 9.85 -17.88
CA TRP A 94 -2.84 8.79 -18.87
C TRP A 94 -4.00 8.75 -19.86
N ASP A 95 -5.25 8.81 -19.37
CA ASP A 95 -6.48 8.87 -20.18
C ASP A 95 -6.46 10.08 -21.14
N ARG A 96 -5.97 11.24 -20.66
CA ARG A 96 -5.80 12.45 -21.49
C ARG A 96 -4.66 12.37 -22.51
N SER A 97 -3.59 11.63 -22.21
CA SER A 97 -2.42 11.52 -23.09
C SER A 97 -2.61 10.49 -24.22
N VAL A 98 -3.43 9.46 -24.00
CA VAL A 98 -3.63 8.34 -24.94
C VAL A 98 -5.08 8.31 -25.42
N GLN A 99 -5.54 9.44 -25.98
CA GLN A 99 -6.92 9.61 -26.44
C GLN A 99 -7.30 8.57 -27.53
N SER A 100 -6.34 8.15 -28.35
CA SER A 100 -6.51 7.19 -29.44
C SER A 100 -6.86 5.76 -28.97
N TYR A 101 -6.55 5.39 -27.72
CA TYR A 101 -6.81 4.06 -27.16
C TYR A 101 -7.58 4.10 -25.84
N ALA A 102 -8.55 5.01 -25.72
CA ALA A 102 -9.33 5.23 -24.51
C ALA A 102 -9.96 3.93 -23.93
N PHE A 103 -10.36 2.98 -24.77
CA PHE A 103 -10.88 1.69 -24.31
C PHE A 103 -9.86 0.88 -23.50
N LEU A 104 -8.61 0.77 -23.97
CA LEU A 104 -7.56 0.02 -23.28
C LEU A 104 -7.18 0.66 -21.96
N VAL A 105 -7.09 2.00 -21.91
CA VAL A 105 -6.78 2.72 -20.67
C VAL A 105 -7.86 2.48 -19.61
N ARG A 106 -9.14 2.50 -20.02
CA ARG A 106 -10.27 2.19 -19.12
C ARG A 106 -10.22 0.75 -18.60
N LEU A 107 -9.89 -0.21 -19.46
CA LEU A 107 -9.76 -1.62 -19.08
C LEU A 107 -8.60 -1.83 -18.07
N ILE A 108 -7.45 -1.21 -18.33
CA ILE A 108 -6.29 -1.28 -17.42
C ILE A 108 -6.62 -0.65 -16.07
N ARG A 109 -7.28 0.51 -16.06
CA ARG A 109 -7.72 1.19 -14.83
C ARG A 109 -8.63 0.27 -14.00
N LEU A 110 -9.62 -0.36 -14.64
CA LEU A 110 -10.50 -1.32 -13.98
C LEU A 110 -9.72 -2.52 -13.43
N PHE A 111 -8.82 -3.10 -14.23
CA PHE A 111 -8.02 -4.25 -13.81
C PHE A 111 -7.15 -3.93 -12.60
N VAL A 112 -6.48 -2.78 -12.59
CA VAL A 112 -5.67 -2.34 -11.44
C VAL A 112 -6.53 -2.16 -10.19
N TYR A 113 -7.73 -1.57 -10.32
CA TYR A 113 -8.65 -1.44 -9.18
C TYR A 113 -9.09 -2.80 -8.63
N LEU A 114 -9.40 -3.77 -9.51
CA LEU A 114 -9.74 -5.13 -9.10
C LEU A 114 -8.56 -5.82 -8.39
N GLN A 115 -7.34 -5.72 -8.92
CA GLN A 115 -6.15 -6.30 -8.32
C GLN A 115 -5.89 -5.76 -6.90
N ILE A 116 -6.05 -4.45 -6.71
CA ILE A 116 -5.88 -3.78 -5.42
C ILE A 116 -6.88 -4.33 -4.40
N VAL A 117 -8.16 -4.43 -4.77
CA VAL A 117 -9.20 -4.95 -3.87
C VAL A 117 -8.93 -6.41 -3.50
N VAL A 118 -8.61 -7.26 -4.48
CA VAL A 118 -8.32 -8.68 -4.23
C VAL A 118 -7.09 -8.85 -3.34
N HIS A 119 -6.03 -8.06 -3.54
CA HIS A 119 -4.85 -8.07 -2.68
C HIS A 119 -5.18 -7.69 -1.23
N LEU A 120 -6.00 -6.65 -1.03
CA LEU A 120 -6.45 -6.25 0.30
C LEU A 120 -7.27 -7.35 0.99
N TYR A 121 -8.17 -8.01 0.26
CA TYR A 121 -8.90 -9.18 0.77
C TYR A 121 -7.96 -10.31 1.17
N ALA A 122 -7.02 -10.68 0.29
CA ALA A 122 -6.07 -11.76 0.51
C ALA A 122 -5.16 -11.51 1.72
N CYS A 123 -4.60 -10.30 1.84
CA CYS A 123 -3.75 -9.93 2.96
C CYS A 123 -4.52 -9.89 4.29
N THR A 124 -5.78 -9.45 4.25
CA THR A 124 -6.64 -9.42 5.44
C THR A 124 -6.98 -10.84 5.89
N TYR A 125 -7.41 -11.69 4.95
CA TYR A 125 -7.67 -13.11 5.20
C TYR A 125 -6.45 -13.82 5.80
N PHE A 126 -5.27 -13.66 5.18
CA PHE A 126 -4.02 -14.23 5.70
C PHE A 126 -3.71 -13.78 7.13
N LYS A 127 -3.90 -12.49 7.44
CA LYS A 127 -3.66 -11.96 8.79
C LYS A 127 -4.64 -12.49 9.81
N ILE A 128 -5.92 -12.63 9.45
CA ILE A 128 -6.94 -13.21 10.33
C ILE A 128 -6.60 -14.67 10.59
N SER A 129 -6.34 -15.48 9.56
CA SER A 129 -5.95 -16.89 9.73
C SER A 129 -4.70 -17.04 10.59
N LEU A 130 -3.67 -16.20 10.39
CA LEU A 130 -2.46 -16.22 11.22
C LEU A 130 -2.74 -15.83 12.68
N TRP A 131 -3.68 -14.93 12.92
CA TRP A 131 -4.08 -14.52 14.26
C TRP A 131 -4.88 -15.63 14.97
N GLU A 132 -5.81 -16.27 14.28
CA GLU A 132 -6.62 -17.36 14.84
C GLU A 132 -5.78 -18.61 15.15
N THR A 133 -4.94 -19.06 14.21
CA THR A 133 -4.07 -20.23 14.43
C THR A 133 -3.11 -20.00 15.60
N ARG A 134 -2.62 -18.77 15.78
CA ARG A 134 -1.64 -18.46 16.84
C ARG A 134 -2.26 -18.29 18.23
N ASN A 135 -3.43 -17.67 18.33
CA ASN A 135 -4.04 -17.36 19.63
C ASN A 135 -5.02 -18.43 20.11
N TYR A 136 -5.77 -19.05 19.19
CA TYR A 136 -6.83 -19.99 19.53
C TYR A 136 -6.54 -21.42 19.06
N GLN A 137 -5.48 -21.63 18.27
CA GLN A 137 -5.11 -22.95 17.70
C GLN A 137 -6.28 -23.62 16.95
N ILE A 138 -7.17 -22.81 16.36
CA ILE A 138 -8.31 -23.28 15.59
C ILE A 138 -7.82 -23.67 14.19
N ASN A 139 -8.12 -24.90 13.80
CA ASN A 139 -7.88 -25.44 12.46
C ASN A 139 -9.24 -25.85 11.85
N ASN A 140 -10.03 -24.86 11.43
CA ASN A 140 -11.27 -25.09 10.68
C ASN A 140 -10.96 -25.08 9.18
N GLU A 141 -11.85 -25.65 8.35
CA GLU A 141 -11.69 -25.66 6.88
C GLU A 141 -11.56 -24.25 6.26
N TRP A 142 -12.11 -23.23 6.93
CA TRP A 142 -11.99 -21.83 6.52
C TRP A 142 -10.62 -21.22 6.80
N VAL A 143 -9.95 -21.66 7.88
CA VAL A 143 -8.67 -21.10 8.31
C VAL A 143 -7.56 -21.71 7.46
N TYR A 144 -6.67 -20.86 6.94
CA TYR A 144 -5.54 -21.35 6.16
C TYR A 144 -4.65 -22.30 6.98
N ASN A 145 -4.51 -23.55 6.54
CA ASN A 145 -3.64 -24.52 7.19
C ASN A 145 -2.17 -24.31 6.77
N PHE A 146 -1.38 -23.74 7.67
CA PHE A 146 0.04 -23.45 7.44
C PHE A 146 0.96 -24.68 7.40
N LYS A 147 0.48 -25.87 7.79
CA LYS A 147 1.31 -27.09 7.86
C LYS A 147 1.26 -27.96 6.61
N ASP A 148 0.20 -27.84 5.79
CA ASP A 148 -0.14 -28.83 4.77
C ASP A 148 -0.08 -28.28 3.33
N SER A 149 0.47 -27.07 3.15
CA SER A 149 0.44 -26.39 1.86
C SER A 149 1.72 -26.61 1.04
N HIS A 150 1.60 -27.32 -0.09
CA HIS A 150 2.62 -27.34 -1.14
C HIS A 150 2.69 -26.03 -1.96
N ILE A 151 1.74 -25.12 -1.75
CA ILE A 151 1.57 -23.86 -2.49
C ILE A 151 1.97 -22.70 -1.59
N ASN A 152 2.59 -21.65 -2.16
CA ASN A 152 2.90 -20.42 -1.45
C ASN A 152 1.65 -19.81 -0.78
N ASN A 153 1.75 -19.51 0.52
CA ASN A 153 0.65 -18.97 1.32
C ASN A 153 -0.02 -17.74 0.69
N TYR A 154 0.77 -16.85 0.10
CA TYR A 154 0.26 -15.67 -0.60
C TYR A 154 -0.64 -16.04 -1.80
N VAL A 155 -0.23 -17.03 -2.60
CA VAL A 155 -0.99 -17.46 -3.79
C VAL A 155 -2.33 -18.07 -3.37
N TYR A 156 -2.33 -18.89 -2.32
CA TYR A 156 -3.57 -19.46 -1.81
C TYR A 156 -4.53 -18.37 -1.32
N SER A 157 -4.07 -17.47 -0.43
CA SER A 157 -4.91 -16.39 0.09
C SER A 157 -5.39 -15.45 -1.02
N TYR A 158 -4.57 -15.25 -2.06
CA TYR A 158 -4.95 -14.47 -3.24
C TYR A 158 -6.06 -15.14 -4.05
N LEU A 159 -5.94 -16.45 -4.30
CA LEU A 159 -6.99 -17.21 -4.99
C LEU A 159 -8.29 -17.27 -4.18
N PHE A 160 -8.20 -17.40 -2.86
CA PHE A 160 -9.35 -17.33 -1.98
C PHE A 160 -10.06 -15.98 -2.09
N GLY A 161 -9.30 -14.89 -1.98
CA GLY A 161 -9.80 -13.52 -2.14
C GLY A 161 -10.40 -13.27 -3.55
N LEU A 162 -9.75 -13.80 -4.59
CA LEU A 162 -10.22 -13.67 -5.97
C LEU A 162 -11.56 -14.37 -6.16
N LYS A 163 -11.70 -15.62 -5.70
CA LYS A 163 -12.95 -16.39 -5.77
C LYS A 163 -14.08 -15.68 -5.04
N THR A 164 -13.81 -15.14 -3.85
CA THR A 164 -14.78 -14.36 -3.08
C THR A 164 -15.18 -13.08 -3.85
N ALA A 165 -14.22 -12.33 -4.38
CA ALA A 165 -14.48 -11.09 -5.12
C ALA A 165 -15.23 -11.33 -6.43
N SER A 166 -14.98 -12.45 -7.12
CA SER A 166 -15.70 -12.87 -8.33
C SER A 166 -16.98 -13.64 -8.02
N THR A 167 -17.39 -13.76 -6.75
CA THR A 167 -18.59 -14.49 -6.30
C THR A 167 -18.63 -15.97 -6.72
N ILE A 168 -17.47 -16.58 -6.91
CA ILE A 168 -17.34 -18.02 -7.17
C ILE A 168 -17.51 -18.74 -5.82
N GLY A 169 -18.74 -19.15 -5.52
CA GLY A 169 -19.21 -19.65 -4.21
C GLY A 169 -18.71 -21.03 -3.78
N ASN A 170 -17.45 -21.39 -4.04
CA ASN A 170 -16.86 -22.67 -3.64
C ASN A 170 -15.74 -22.50 -2.60
N ASN A 171 -15.88 -21.51 -1.72
CA ASN A 171 -14.97 -21.29 -0.62
C ASN A 171 -15.56 -21.89 0.67
N PRO A 172 -14.74 -22.51 1.54
CA PRO A 172 -15.20 -23.02 2.84
C PRO A 172 -15.85 -21.90 3.65
N GLN A 173 -16.85 -22.24 4.46
CA GLN A 173 -17.56 -21.29 5.32
C GLN A 173 -16.88 -21.20 6.69
N PRO A 174 -16.83 -20.01 7.30
CA PRO A 174 -16.23 -19.79 8.63
C PRO A 174 -16.98 -20.52 9.75
#